data_AF-A0AAX6EBL0-F1
#
_entry.id   AF-A0AAX6EBL0-F1
#
_cell.length_a   1.000
_cell.length_b   1.000
_cell.length_c   1.000
_cell.angle_alpha   90.00
_cell.angle_beta   90.00
_cell.angle_gamma   90.00
#
_symmetry.space_group_name_H-M   'P 1'
#
loop_
_entity.id
_entity.type
_entity.pdbx_description
1 polymer ?
#
loop_
_entity_poly.entity_id
_entity_poly.type
_entity_poly.pdbx_seq_one_letter_code
_entity_poly.pdbx_strand_id
1 'polypeptide(L)'
;MNVDVKYALIGMVSAINACAGSAINLILRSILAVGSVVMCAHWTHTDCAMHVGRIGMGQSGKGLSGHAEMLFRCQACNKTSELLGWVKDVFQHCAHGWDRESLMRELDLVSRIFRLSEDPKGRKLYWMSGDLVEKMKSGATASTACRMLMLLFQELEIDSRKNIPETEDSGRPIAPQEACNRIAEVVQEAVRKMELVAEEKFCMFKRARLALEACDRELEDKAREVSEIKRDRQMKQQQAEELESIVRLKQAEAEMFQLKATEARQEAKRLQTIALAKSEKAAAEQDYASMYLKRRLDEAEAEKQYLFEKIKLQDSQQMPQVGGSSGAGAGTGGGGESSQMLICKIEDLIKNVYNVAPKSEGQQHSK
;
A
#
# COMPACT_ATOMS: atom_id res chain seq x y z
N MET A 1 14.58 29.31 29.32
CA MET A 1 14.79 28.11 28.47
C MET A 1 15.57 28.56 27.25
N ASN A 2 16.80 28.06 27.08
CA ASN A 2 17.76 28.52 26.07
C ASN A 2 17.20 28.34 24.65
N VAL A 3 17.28 29.41 23.86
CA VAL A 3 16.78 29.46 22.48
C VAL A 3 17.51 28.42 21.59
N ASP A 4 18.75 28.07 21.94
CA ASP A 4 19.52 27.00 21.30
C ASP A 4 18.91 25.60 21.44
N VAL A 5 18.21 25.33 22.55
CA VAL A 5 17.54 24.03 22.76
C VAL A 5 16.28 23.91 21.90
N LYS A 6 15.61 25.03 21.60
CA LYS A 6 14.47 25.05 20.67
C LYS A 6 14.92 24.79 19.24
N TYR A 7 16.03 25.36 18.78
CA TYR A 7 16.52 25.11 17.41
C TYR A 7 17.06 23.69 17.23
N ALA A 8 17.70 23.11 18.26
CA ALA A 8 18.10 21.71 18.26
C ALA A 8 16.89 20.75 18.20
N LEU A 9 15.83 21.02 18.98
CA LEU A 9 14.60 20.22 18.93
C LEU A 9 13.80 20.41 17.63
N ILE A 10 13.73 21.64 17.09
CA ILE A 10 13.03 21.93 15.83
C ILE A 10 13.77 21.25 14.65
N GLY A 11 15.11 21.25 14.66
CA GLY A 11 15.92 20.50 13.70
C GLY A 11 15.72 18.98 13.80
N MET A 12 15.58 18.43 15.02
CA MET A 12 15.27 17.01 15.23
C MET A 12 13.85 16.64 14.76
N VAL A 13 12.86 17.52 14.91
CA VAL A 13 11.47 17.27 14.46
C VAL A 13 11.34 17.35 12.94
N SER A 14 12.05 18.26 12.26
CA SER A 14 12.07 18.31 10.79
C SER A 14 12.77 17.10 10.15
N ALA A 15 13.74 16.48 10.84
CA ALA A 15 14.44 15.29 10.34
C ALA A 15 13.57 14.02 10.32
N ILE A 16 12.47 13.98 11.08
CA ILE A 16 11.55 12.84 11.16
C ILE A 16 10.73 12.68 9.86
N ASN A 17 10.52 13.75 9.10
CA ASN A 17 9.58 13.75 7.97
C ASN A 17 10.19 13.46 6.58
N ALA A 18 11.52 13.48 6.44
CA ALA A 18 12.17 13.43 5.12
C ALA A 18 12.64 12.04 4.66
N CYS A 19 12.52 11.00 5.49
CA CYS A 19 12.98 9.64 5.15
C CYS A 19 11.78 8.67 5.10
N ALA A 20 10.94 8.82 4.08
CA ALA A 20 9.87 7.87 3.79
C ALA A 20 10.44 6.69 2.98
N GLY A 21 10.72 5.58 3.66
CA GLY A 21 11.19 4.35 3.03
C GLY A 21 11.63 3.28 4.04
N SER A 22 10.67 2.74 4.79
CA SER A 22 10.80 1.58 5.69
C SER A 22 11.52 1.80 7.03
N ALA A 23 10.84 1.40 8.12
CA ALA A 23 11.26 1.42 9.53
C ALA A 23 11.19 2.77 10.27
N ILE A 24 9.96 3.27 10.40
CA ILE A 24 9.53 4.23 11.43
C ILE A 24 9.81 3.60 12.82
N ASN A 25 10.98 3.90 13.40
CA ASN A 25 11.29 4.01 14.85
C ASN A 25 12.79 4.04 15.19
N LEU A 26 13.73 3.92 14.23
CA LEU A 26 15.16 3.88 14.57
C LEU A 26 15.89 5.24 14.63
N ILE A 27 15.35 6.30 14.03
CA ILE A 27 16.06 7.59 13.90
C ILE A 27 16.00 8.44 15.18
N LEU A 28 15.15 8.06 16.15
CA LEU A 28 15.08 8.70 17.47
C LEU A 28 15.99 8.07 18.54
N ARG A 29 16.84 7.09 18.19
CA ARG A 29 17.62 6.31 19.19
C ARG A 29 19.13 6.32 19.02
N SER A 30 19.68 6.99 18.02
CA SER A 30 21.11 7.23 17.87
C SER A 30 21.32 8.70 17.55
N ILE A 31 21.57 9.52 18.57
CA ILE A 31 21.84 10.96 18.45
C ILE A 31 23.15 11.22 17.70
N LEU A 32 23.99 10.20 17.53
CA LEU A 32 25.09 10.26 16.57
C LEU A 32 24.59 10.02 15.12
N ALA A 33 23.80 10.94 14.59
CA ALA A 33 23.78 11.15 13.15
C ALA A 33 24.96 12.08 12.84
N VAL A 34 25.95 11.63 12.07
CA VAL A 34 27.13 12.45 11.85
C VAL A 34 26.79 13.57 10.88
N GLY A 35 26.66 14.78 11.43
CA GLY A 35 26.48 16.02 10.69
C GLY A 35 27.78 16.80 10.60
N SER A 36 28.07 17.35 9.42
CA SER A 36 29.09 18.40 9.31
C SER A 36 28.53 19.67 9.93
N VAL A 37 28.73 19.87 11.24
CA VAL A 37 28.23 21.08 11.93
C VAL A 37 28.82 22.38 11.39
N VAL A 38 29.82 22.32 10.51
CA VAL A 38 30.46 23.52 9.96
C VAL A 38 30.14 23.77 8.48
N MET A 39 29.63 22.80 7.70
CA MET A 39 29.61 23.04 6.24
C MET A 39 28.56 22.32 5.36
N CYS A 40 27.71 21.45 5.92
CA CYS A 40 26.46 21.01 5.27
C CYS A 40 25.43 20.40 6.24
N ALA A 41 24.14 20.71 6.05
CA ALA A 41 23.02 20.15 6.83
C ALA A 41 22.62 18.71 6.41
N HIS A 42 23.56 17.94 5.85
CA HIS A 42 23.34 16.57 5.45
C HIS A 42 23.64 15.62 6.61
N TRP A 43 22.79 14.61 6.76
CA TRP A 43 22.87 13.61 7.82
C TRP A 43 23.06 12.23 7.24
N THR A 44 23.75 11.37 7.98
CA THR A 44 23.87 9.96 7.67
C THR A 44 23.91 9.15 8.95
N HIS A 45 23.44 7.90 8.89
CA HIS A 45 23.59 6.98 10.01
C HIS A 45 25.07 6.69 10.24
N THR A 46 25.52 6.73 11.50
CA THR A 46 26.90 6.40 11.87
C THR A 46 27.33 5.05 11.31
N ASP A 47 26.48 4.03 11.43
CA ASP A 47 26.79 2.68 10.95
C ASP A 47 26.94 2.60 9.44
N CYS A 48 26.08 3.30 8.69
CA CYS A 48 26.23 3.41 7.24
C CYS A 48 27.54 4.12 6.87
N ALA A 49 27.87 5.22 7.54
CA ALA A 49 29.10 5.97 7.30
C ALA A 49 30.36 5.15 7.61
N MET A 50 30.34 4.34 8.67
CA MET A 50 31.43 3.42 8.98
C MET A 50 31.56 2.34 7.90
N HIS A 51 30.45 1.71 7.50
CA HIS A 51 30.47 0.63 6.52
C HIS A 51 30.99 1.06 5.15
N VAL A 52 30.65 2.28 4.72
CA VAL A 52 31.09 2.83 3.44
C VAL A 52 32.42 3.61 3.52
N GLY A 53 33.13 3.53 4.66
CA GLY A 53 34.45 4.15 4.82
C GLY A 53 34.44 5.69 4.79
N ARG A 54 33.33 6.31 5.19
CA ARG A 54 33.17 7.77 5.27
C ARG A 54 33.65 8.34 6.60
N ILE A 55 33.90 7.49 7.59
CA ILE A 55 34.56 7.84 8.85
C ILE A 55 35.95 7.22 8.82
N GLY A 56 36.98 8.03 9.06
CA GLY A 56 38.36 7.56 9.08
C GLY A 56 39.36 8.65 9.42
N MET A 57 40.62 8.24 9.55
CA MET A 57 41.72 9.15 9.80
C MET A 57 41.96 10.08 8.60
N GLY A 58 42.20 11.36 8.87
CA GLY A 58 42.60 12.34 7.88
C GLY A 58 43.48 13.43 8.47
N GLN A 59 44.09 14.24 7.62
CA GLN A 59 44.90 15.38 8.05
C GLN A 59 44.01 16.61 8.27
N SER A 60 44.21 17.30 9.38
CA SER A 60 43.50 18.55 9.65
C SER A 60 43.87 19.62 8.62
N GLY A 61 42.88 20.36 8.10
CA GLY A 61 43.06 21.36 7.04
C GLY A 61 43.84 22.63 7.43
N LYS A 62 44.42 22.68 8.64
CA LYS A 62 45.20 23.81 9.15
C LYS A 62 46.67 23.41 9.32
N GLY A 63 47.47 23.60 8.27
CA GLY A 63 48.94 23.73 8.36
C GLY A 63 49.77 22.55 7.84
N LEU A 64 51.03 22.85 7.50
CA LEU A 64 52.07 21.94 6.94
C LEU A 64 52.58 20.85 7.90
N SER A 65 52.00 20.77 9.10
CA SER A 65 52.24 19.72 10.11
C SER A 65 50.89 19.31 10.70
N GLY A 66 49.99 18.81 9.86
CA GLY A 66 48.65 18.39 10.28
C GLY A 66 48.71 17.15 11.17
N HIS A 67 48.21 17.28 12.40
CA HIS A 67 47.94 16.10 13.24
C HIS A 67 46.86 15.24 12.55
N ALA A 68 47.01 13.92 12.67
CA ALA A 68 46.01 12.98 12.18
C ALA A 68 44.77 13.07 13.08
N GLU A 69 43.61 13.36 12.51
CA GLU A 69 42.33 13.53 13.22
C GLU A 69 41.30 12.54 12.67
N MET A 70 40.31 12.20 13.50
CA MET A 70 39.18 11.37 13.07
C MET A 70 38.17 12.27 12.35
N LEU A 71 37.94 12.02 11.06
CA LEU A 71 37.10 12.85 10.21
C LEU A 71 35.91 12.07 9.65
N PHE A 72 34.81 12.77 9.45
CA PHE A 72 33.68 12.33 8.65
C PHE A 72 33.65 13.06 7.31
N ARG A 73 33.48 12.32 6.21
CA ARG A 73 33.28 12.86 4.86
C ARG A 73 31.83 12.71 4.44
N CYS A 74 31.14 13.83 4.24
CA CYS A 74 29.76 13.82 3.79
C CYS A 74 29.63 13.25 2.37
N GLN A 75 28.75 12.26 2.18
CA GLN A 75 28.51 11.63 0.88
C GLN A 75 27.93 12.61 -0.16
N ALA A 76 27.13 13.58 0.27
CA ALA A 76 26.41 14.49 -0.63
C ALA A 76 27.28 15.65 -1.13
N CYS A 77 28.15 16.21 -0.29
CA CYS A 77 28.96 17.38 -0.64
C CYS A 77 30.47 17.15 -0.58
N ASN A 78 30.92 15.94 -0.19
CA ASN A 78 32.33 15.55 -0.03
C ASN A 78 33.17 16.40 0.94
N LYS A 79 32.54 17.29 1.71
CA LYS A 79 33.21 18.07 2.75
C LYS A 79 33.52 17.19 3.97
N THR A 80 34.65 17.46 4.60
CA THR A 80 35.10 16.76 5.81
C THR A 80 34.73 17.52 7.08
N SER A 81 34.54 16.81 8.19
CA SER A 81 34.28 17.40 9.50
C SER A 81 34.96 16.60 10.60
N GLU A 82 35.46 17.32 11.58
CA GLU A 82 36.21 16.82 12.71
C GLU A 82 35.24 16.21 13.75
N LEU A 83 35.51 14.97 14.17
CA LEU A 83 34.56 14.18 14.96
C LEU A 83 34.71 14.33 16.47
N LEU A 84 35.91 14.61 16.99
CA LEU A 84 36.16 14.76 18.43
C LEU A 84 35.45 16.00 18.98
N GLY A 85 35.61 17.15 18.30
CA GLY A 85 34.92 18.39 18.65
C GLY A 85 33.41 18.24 18.55
N TRP A 86 32.92 17.58 17.49
CA TRP A 86 31.49 17.32 17.34
C TRP A 86 30.92 16.42 18.46
N VAL A 87 31.60 15.33 18.79
CA VAL A 87 31.18 14.45 19.91
C VAL A 87 31.17 15.24 21.21
N LYS A 88 32.19 16.05 21.46
CA LYS A 88 32.23 16.91 22.65
C LYS A 88 31.01 17.82 22.74
N ASP A 89 30.69 18.55 21.66
CA ASP A 89 29.57 19.49 21.64
C ASP A 89 28.23 18.78 21.91
N VAL A 90 28.02 17.62 21.27
CA VAL A 90 26.82 16.80 21.47
C VAL A 90 26.68 16.37 22.93
N PHE A 91 27.73 15.81 23.53
CA PHE A 91 27.65 15.35 24.91
C PHE A 91 27.53 16.51 25.91
N GLN A 92 28.19 17.65 25.66
CA GLN A 92 28.09 18.83 26.52
C GLN A 92 26.66 19.41 26.55
N HIS A 93 25.97 19.43 25.41
CA HIS A 93 24.62 19.99 25.30
C HIS A 93 23.50 18.99 25.59
N CYS A 94 23.66 17.71 25.22
CA CYS A 94 22.57 16.74 25.24
C CYS A 94 22.67 15.71 26.37
N ALA A 95 23.86 15.39 26.88
CA ALA A 95 24.02 14.23 27.79
C ALA A 95 23.27 14.37 29.12
N HIS A 96 22.99 15.60 29.57
CA HIS A 96 22.22 15.87 30.78
C HIS A 96 20.75 15.40 30.69
N GLY A 97 20.20 15.26 29.48
CA GLY A 97 18.83 14.83 29.24
C GLY A 97 18.69 13.33 28.93
N TRP A 98 19.78 12.58 28.90
CA TRP A 98 19.76 11.16 28.55
C TRP A 98 19.50 10.26 29.75
N ASP A 99 18.69 9.22 29.52
CA ASP A 99 18.61 8.10 30.45
C ASP A 99 19.86 7.20 30.35
N ARG A 100 19.97 6.26 31.29
CA ARG A 100 21.13 5.36 31.39
C ARG A 100 21.35 4.56 30.11
N GLU A 101 20.28 4.06 29.50
CA GLU A 101 20.39 3.23 28.29
C GLU A 101 20.81 4.05 27.07
N SER A 102 20.30 5.26 26.92
CA SER A 102 20.65 6.16 25.83
C SER A 102 22.11 6.59 25.94
N LEU A 103 22.56 6.99 27.14
CA LEU A 103 23.96 7.33 27.36
C LEU A 103 24.91 6.15 27.07
N MET A 104 24.54 4.93 27.48
CA MET A 104 25.33 3.72 27.16
C MET A 104 25.42 3.48 25.65
N ARG A 105 24.31 3.64 24.90
CA ARG A 105 24.30 3.46 23.44
C ARG A 105 25.18 4.49 22.72
N GLU A 106 25.07 5.77 23.09
CA GLU A 106 25.88 6.81 22.46
C GLU A 106 27.38 6.64 22.77
N LEU A 107 27.73 6.23 24.00
CA LEU A 107 29.14 5.93 24.35
C LEU A 107 29.68 4.70 23.61
N ASP A 108 28.86 3.68 23.35
CA ASP A 108 29.25 2.54 22.52
C ASP A 108 29.55 2.98 21.07
N LEU A 109 28.71 3.85 20.51
CA LEU A 109 28.92 4.42 19.18
C LEU A 109 30.20 5.27 19.11
N VAL A 110 30.49 6.10 20.12
CA VAL A 110 31.77 6.82 20.23
C VAL A 110 32.94 5.82 20.24
N SER A 111 32.83 4.74 21.01
CA SER A 111 33.84 3.69 21.06
C SER A 111 34.04 3.02 19.70
N ARG A 112 32.97 2.85 18.91
CA ARG A 112 33.05 2.28 17.56
C ARG A 112 33.70 3.23 16.56
N ILE A 113 33.37 4.53 16.62
CA ILE A 113 33.95 5.57 15.75
C ILE A 113 35.46 5.71 16.00
N PHE A 114 35.87 5.81 17.25
CA PHE A 114 37.26 6.09 17.62
C PHE A 114 38.14 4.83 17.78
N ARG A 115 37.58 3.63 17.55
CA ARG A 115 38.32 2.35 17.63
C ARG A 115 39.61 2.34 16.82
N LEU A 116 39.57 2.94 15.64
CA LEU A 116 40.70 3.00 14.70
C LEU A 116 41.43 4.36 14.75
N SER A 117 41.22 5.14 15.81
CA SER A 117 41.87 6.44 15.93
C SER A 117 43.36 6.30 16.22
N GLU A 118 44.20 6.96 15.43
CA GLU A 118 45.65 7.04 15.68
C GLU A 118 46.01 8.27 16.53
N ASP A 119 45.08 9.23 16.64
CA ASP A 119 45.23 10.44 17.44
C ASP A 119 45.25 10.12 18.96
N PRO A 120 46.19 10.67 19.75
CA PRO A 120 46.20 10.50 21.19
C PRO A 120 44.89 10.90 21.89
N LYS A 121 44.22 11.97 21.44
CA LYS A 121 42.96 12.43 22.05
C LYS A 121 41.80 11.49 21.69
N GLY A 122 41.72 11.10 20.42
CA GLY A 122 40.74 10.11 19.93
C GLY A 122 40.88 8.75 20.61
N ARG A 123 42.11 8.25 20.80
CA ARG A 123 42.36 7.02 21.57
C ARG A 123 41.91 7.13 23.01
N LYS A 124 42.21 8.25 23.68
CA LYS A 124 41.79 8.49 25.06
C LYS A 124 40.26 8.48 25.19
N LEU A 125 39.57 9.10 24.23
CA LEU A 125 38.11 9.06 24.15
C LEU A 125 37.58 7.64 23.95
N TYR A 126 38.16 6.86 23.03
CA TYR A 126 37.82 5.46 22.83
C TYR A 126 37.88 4.63 24.12
N TRP A 127 39.03 4.66 24.82
CA TRP A 127 39.24 3.90 26.05
C TRP A 127 38.26 4.31 27.14
N MET A 128 38.06 5.62 27.31
CA MET A 128 37.19 6.11 28.35
C MET A 128 35.71 5.82 28.06
N SER A 129 35.27 5.94 26.82
CA SER A 129 33.90 5.59 26.45
C SER A 129 33.60 4.11 26.74
N GLY A 130 34.54 3.21 26.45
CA GLY A 130 34.42 1.78 26.82
C GLY A 130 34.38 1.57 28.34
N ASP A 131 35.29 2.21 29.08
CA ASP A 131 35.33 2.13 30.55
C ASP A 131 34.05 2.66 31.21
N LEU A 132 33.49 3.76 30.70
CA LEU A 132 32.23 4.32 31.20
C LEU A 132 31.03 3.41 30.91
N VAL A 133 31.00 2.74 29.75
CA VAL A 133 29.96 1.74 29.47
C VAL A 133 30.05 0.57 30.46
N GLU A 134 31.24 0.04 30.74
CA GLU A 134 31.42 -1.05 31.70
C GLU A 134 31.10 -0.61 33.13
N LYS A 135 31.53 0.58 33.56
CA LYS A 135 31.16 1.16 34.86
C LYS A 135 29.67 1.37 35.00
N MET A 136 28.99 1.79 33.94
CA MET A 136 27.54 1.91 33.97
C MET A 136 26.84 0.56 34.00
N LYS A 137 27.38 -0.49 33.35
CA LYS A 137 26.87 -1.86 33.51
C LYS A 137 27.06 -2.35 34.95
N SER A 138 28.17 -2.00 35.59
CA SER A 138 28.49 -2.36 36.98
C SER A 138 27.79 -1.49 38.05
N GLY A 139 26.93 -0.55 37.66
CA GLY A 139 26.06 0.21 38.58
C GLY A 139 26.32 1.71 38.70
N ALA A 140 27.27 2.29 37.95
CA ALA A 140 27.46 3.73 37.93
C ALA A 140 26.23 4.46 37.35
N THR A 141 25.90 5.62 37.91
CA THR A 141 24.78 6.45 37.44
C THR A 141 25.15 7.25 36.19
N ALA A 142 24.17 7.53 35.33
CA ALA A 142 24.35 8.33 34.12
C ALA A 142 24.98 9.71 34.45
N SER A 143 24.53 10.37 35.53
CA SER A 143 25.09 11.65 36.00
C SER A 143 26.59 11.56 36.33
N THR A 144 27.03 10.45 36.93
CA THR A 144 28.45 10.24 37.27
C THR A 144 29.28 10.02 36.01
N ALA A 145 28.78 9.22 35.06
CA ALA A 145 29.43 9.02 33.77
C ALA A 145 29.53 10.33 32.97
N CYS A 146 28.48 11.15 32.95
CA CYS A 146 28.51 12.47 32.32
C CYS A 146 29.56 13.38 32.95
N ARG A 147 29.67 13.44 34.28
CA ARG A 147 30.72 14.22 34.95
C ARG A 147 32.13 13.76 34.58
N MET A 148 32.38 12.45 34.58
CA MET A 148 33.68 11.89 34.20
C MET A 148 34.03 12.24 32.75
N LEU A 149 33.05 12.18 31.86
CA LEU A 149 33.21 12.56 30.45
C LEU A 149 33.52 14.06 30.27
N MET A 150 32.83 14.93 31.01
CA MET A 150 33.10 16.37 30.95
C MET A 150 34.50 16.73 31.45
N LEU A 151 34.97 16.06 32.52
CA LEU A 151 36.34 16.23 33.02
C LEU A 151 37.38 15.84 31.96
N LEU A 152 37.14 14.78 31.19
CA LEU A 152 38.04 14.40 30.10
C LEU A 152 38.10 15.50 29.03
N PHE A 153 36.94 16.00 28.59
CA PHE A 153 36.93 17.03 27.54
C PHE A 153 37.69 18.28 27.99
N GLN A 154 37.61 18.65 29.27
CA GLN A 154 38.40 19.73 29.85
C GLN A 154 39.90 19.42 29.88
N GLU A 155 40.28 18.18 30.22
CA GLU A 155 41.69 17.75 30.21
C GLU A 155 42.29 17.79 28.80
N LEU A 156 41.52 17.34 27.80
CA LEU A 156 41.92 17.36 26.39
C LEU A 156 42.12 18.78 25.81
N GLU A 157 41.51 19.81 26.44
CA GLU A 157 41.74 21.21 26.10
C GLU A 157 43.03 21.77 26.71
N ILE A 158 43.37 21.40 27.94
CA ILE A 158 44.51 21.97 28.68
C ILE A 158 45.84 21.59 28.04
N ASP A 159 45.98 20.36 27.55
CA ASP A 159 47.19 19.91 26.85
C ASP A 159 47.44 20.62 25.51
N SER A 160 46.45 21.36 24.98
CA SER A 160 46.65 22.22 23.79
C SER A 160 47.32 23.57 24.08
N ARG A 161 47.34 24.01 25.36
CA ARG A 161 47.85 25.34 25.77
C ARG A 161 49.28 25.32 26.34
N LYS A 162 49.91 24.17 26.54
CA LYS A 162 51.24 24.02 27.18
C LYS A 162 52.45 24.41 26.32
N ASN A 163 52.27 25.11 25.19
CA ASN A 163 53.38 25.59 24.34
C ASN A 163 53.57 27.12 24.45
N ILE A 164 53.78 27.64 25.66
CA ILE A 164 54.28 29.00 25.88
C ILE A 164 55.35 28.93 26.98
N PRO A 165 56.63 29.24 26.70
CA PRO A 165 57.63 29.37 27.73
C PRO A 165 57.36 30.65 28.52
N GLU A 166 57.16 30.53 29.84
CA GLU A 166 57.14 31.67 30.76
C GLU A 166 58.58 32.13 30.98
N THR A 167 58.87 33.39 30.63
CA THR A 167 60.13 34.04 31.01
C THR A 167 59.98 34.56 32.44
N GLU A 168 60.55 33.84 33.40
CA GLU A 168 60.87 34.37 34.72
C GLU A 168 61.87 35.53 34.57
N ASP A 169 61.57 36.70 35.14
CA ASP A 169 62.61 37.65 35.53
C ASP A 169 62.33 38.22 36.93
N SER A 170 63.42 38.23 37.68
CA SER A 170 63.53 38.22 39.12
C SER A 170 63.69 39.64 39.68
N GLY A 171 62.85 39.99 40.66
CA GLY A 171 63.34 40.53 41.94
C GLY A 171 64.12 41.86 41.98
N ARG A 172 63.94 42.84 41.08
CA ARG A 172 64.48 44.21 41.25
C ARG A 172 63.39 45.23 41.63
N PRO A 173 63.65 46.18 42.55
CA PRO A 173 62.71 47.27 42.82
C PRO A 173 62.62 48.20 41.60
N ILE A 174 61.45 48.25 40.98
CA ILE A 174 61.13 49.06 39.80
C ILE A 174 61.00 50.54 40.24
N ALA A 175 61.55 51.47 39.47
CA ALA A 175 61.42 52.90 39.76
C ALA A 175 59.93 53.35 39.65
N PRO A 176 59.43 54.27 40.49
CA PRO A 176 58.01 54.64 40.52
C PRO A 176 57.44 55.06 39.15
N GLN A 177 58.22 55.76 38.33
CA GLN A 177 57.81 56.18 36.99
C GLN A 177 57.65 55.00 36.02
N GLU A 178 58.49 53.97 36.16
CA GLU A 178 58.47 52.78 35.33
C GLU A 178 57.32 51.85 35.72
N ALA A 179 56.96 51.82 37.01
CA ALA A 179 55.74 51.16 37.48
C ALA A 179 54.47 51.82 36.90
N CYS A 180 54.39 53.16 36.90
CA CYS A 180 53.26 53.89 36.31
C CYS A 180 53.13 53.66 34.80
N ASN A 181 54.25 53.65 34.06
CA ASN A 181 54.24 53.36 32.62
C ASN A 181 53.77 51.93 32.33
N ARG A 182 54.26 50.92 33.08
CA ARG A 182 53.81 49.53 32.96
C ARG A 182 52.32 49.38 33.27
N ILE A 183 51.80 50.11 34.27
CA ILE A 183 50.36 50.12 34.59
C ILE A 183 49.56 50.72 33.43
N ALA A 184 50.01 51.85 32.86
CA ALA A 184 49.33 52.48 31.72
C ALA A 184 49.28 51.56 30.49
N GLU A 185 50.36 50.83 30.19
CA GLU A 185 50.41 49.84 29.11
C GLU A 185 49.41 48.70 29.34
N VAL A 186 49.36 48.14 30.56
CA VAL A 186 48.40 47.07 30.90
C VAL A 186 46.95 47.56 30.83
N VAL A 187 46.67 48.80 31.23
CA VAL A 187 45.34 49.40 31.13
C VAL A 187 44.96 49.63 29.66
N GLN A 188 45.86 50.17 28.84
CA GLN A 188 45.61 50.35 27.40
C GLN A 188 45.41 48.99 26.69
N GLU A 189 46.19 47.97 27.06
CA GLU A 189 46.02 46.60 26.58
C GLU A 189 44.65 46.02 26.95
N ALA A 190 44.21 46.25 28.20
CA ALA A 190 42.90 45.81 28.67
C ALA A 190 41.76 46.51 27.91
N VAL A 191 41.86 47.83 27.69
CA VAL A 191 40.87 48.59 26.90
C VAL A 191 40.78 48.06 25.47
N ARG A 192 41.92 47.83 24.80
CA ARG A 192 41.93 47.29 23.43
C ARG A 192 41.31 45.89 23.36
N LYS A 193 41.56 45.03 24.36
CA LYS A 193 40.91 43.71 24.46
C LYS A 193 39.41 43.83 24.67
N MET A 194 38.96 44.77 25.50
CA MET A 194 37.53 45.04 25.70
C MET A 194 36.85 45.53 24.42
N GLU A 195 37.49 46.39 23.64
CA GLU A 195 36.99 46.86 22.34
C GLU A 195 36.86 45.72 21.33
N LEU A 196 37.87 44.85 21.22
CA LEU A 196 37.82 43.66 20.36
C LEU A 196 36.67 42.71 20.76
N VAL A 197 36.49 42.47 22.06
CA VAL A 197 35.37 41.66 22.56
C VAL A 197 34.03 42.32 22.26
N ALA A 198 33.92 43.64 22.38
CA ALA A 198 32.69 44.37 22.07
C ALA A 198 32.32 44.25 20.58
N GLU A 199 33.30 44.42 19.67
CA GLU A 199 33.08 44.27 18.22
C GLU A 199 32.71 42.83 17.85
N GLU A 200 33.39 41.83 18.44
CA GLU A 200 33.06 40.42 18.24
C GLU A 200 31.62 40.11 18.71
N LYS A 201 31.23 40.59 19.90
CA LYS A 201 29.87 40.43 20.43
C LYS A 201 28.83 41.10 19.54
N PHE A 202 29.14 42.28 19.01
CA PHE A 202 28.25 42.99 18.09
C PHE A 202 28.08 42.25 16.76
N CYS A 203 29.17 41.72 16.20
CA CYS A 203 29.13 40.88 15.01
C CYS A 203 28.29 39.60 15.23
N MET A 204 28.51 38.93 16.37
CA MET A 204 27.73 37.76 16.76
C MET A 204 26.24 38.07 16.93
N PHE A 205 25.90 39.21 17.55
CA PHE A 205 24.50 39.66 17.67
C PHE A 205 23.84 39.91 16.31
N LYS A 206 24.52 40.60 15.39
CA LYS A 206 24.00 40.82 14.03
C LYS A 206 23.75 39.50 13.30
N ARG A 207 24.69 38.55 13.42
CA ARG A 207 24.57 37.22 12.83
C ARG A 207 23.40 36.43 13.42
N ALA A 208 23.25 36.47 14.76
CA ALA A 208 22.14 35.82 15.44
C ALA A 208 20.78 36.40 15.02
N ARG A 209 20.70 37.73 14.87
CA ARG A 209 19.48 38.39 14.37
C ARG A 209 19.11 37.95 12.96
N LEU A 210 20.08 37.92 12.03
CA LEU A 210 19.83 37.46 10.65
C LEU A 210 19.42 35.98 10.61
N ALA A 211 19.97 35.14 11.49
CA ALA A 211 19.57 33.75 11.60
C ALA A 211 18.12 33.62 12.09
N LEU A 212 17.71 34.41 13.10
CA LEU A 212 16.33 34.45 13.58
C LEU A 212 15.36 34.87 12.47
N GLU A 213 15.67 35.96 11.75
CA GLU A 213 14.85 36.43 10.62
C GLU A 213 14.74 35.38 9.50
N ALA A 214 15.79 34.58 9.28
CA ALA A 214 15.74 33.48 8.31
C ALA A 214 14.82 32.35 8.79
N CYS A 215 14.88 31.99 10.09
CA CYS A 215 13.97 31.01 10.67
C CYS A 215 12.51 31.46 10.64
N ASP A 216 12.24 32.75 10.90
CA ASP A 216 10.88 33.28 10.86
C ASP A 216 10.28 33.17 9.44
N ARG A 217 11.05 33.51 8.40
CA ARG A 217 10.64 33.31 7.01
C ARG A 217 10.38 31.83 6.70
N GLU A 218 11.25 30.94 7.15
CA GLU A 218 11.08 29.50 6.94
C GLU A 218 9.80 28.98 7.61
N LEU A 219 9.46 29.48 8.81
CA LEU A 219 8.21 29.13 9.49
C LEU A 219 6.98 29.62 8.72
N GLU A 220 7.03 30.83 8.14
CA GLU A 220 5.96 31.34 7.30
C GLU A 220 5.79 30.52 6.02
N ASP A 221 6.89 30.13 5.37
CA ASP A 221 6.89 29.26 4.18
C ASP A 221 6.27 27.91 4.51
N LYS A 222 6.65 27.30 5.63
CA LYS A 222 6.10 26.03 6.10
C LYS A 222 4.62 26.13 6.47
N ALA A 223 4.18 27.25 7.06
CA ALA A 223 2.76 27.49 7.32
C ALA A 223 1.93 27.55 6.03
N ARG A 224 2.48 28.12 4.95
CA ARG A 224 1.85 28.12 3.62
C ARG A 224 1.80 26.73 3.02
N GLU A 225 2.91 25.98 3.05
CA GLU A 225 2.99 24.61 2.56
C GLU A 225 1.98 23.69 3.28
N VAL A 226 1.86 23.79 4.61
CA VAL A 226 0.87 23.03 5.39
C VAL A 226 -0.57 23.38 4.98
N SER A 227 -0.85 24.65 4.70
CA SER A 227 -2.17 25.10 4.27
C SER A 227 -2.53 24.58 2.87
N GLU A 228 -1.55 24.52 1.96
CA GLU A 228 -1.70 23.95 0.62
C GLU A 228 -1.92 22.43 0.69
N ILE A 229 -1.08 21.70 1.44
CA ILE A 229 -1.25 20.25 1.66
C ILE A 229 -2.63 19.95 2.26
N LYS A 230 -3.13 20.79 3.17
CA LYS A 230 -4.47 20.63 3.73
C LYS A 230 -5.57 20.80 2.69
N ARG A 231 -5.46 21.79 1.79
CA ARG A 231 -6.40 21.95 0.66
C ARG A 231 -6.34 20.76 -0.28
N ASP A 232 -5.16 20.31 -0.66
CA ASP A 232 -4.98 19.15 -1.53
C ASP A 232 -5.56 17.87 -0.93
N ARG A 233 -5.34 17.65 0.38
CA ARG A 233 -5.95 16.54 1.11
C ARG A 233 -7.48 16.62 1.06
N GLN A 234 -8.07 17.79 1.26
CA GLN A 234 -9.52 17.98 1.18
C GLN A 234 -10.06 17.71 -0.23
N MET A 235 -9.36 18.17 -1.27
CA MET A 235 -9.75 17.89 -2.66
C MET A 235 -9.69 16.38 -2.96
N LYS A 236 -8.62 15.69 -2.55
CA LYS A 236 -8.50 14.24 -2.73
C LYS A 236 -9.54 13.47 -1.91
N GLN A 237 -9.90 13.97 -0.72
CA GLN A 237 -10.97 13.39 0.08
C GLN A 237 -12.32 13.48 -0.65
N GLN A 238 -12.66 14.62 -1.24
CA GLN A 238 -13.90 14.78 -2.02
C GLN A 238 -13.93 13.84 -3.24
N GLN A 239 -12.80 13.71 -3.95
CA GLN A 239 -12.68 12.75 -5.06
C GLN A 239 -12.86 11.31 -4.60
N ALA A 240 -12.33 10.94 -3.44
CA ALA A 240 -12.52 9.60 -2.89
C ALA A 240 -13.99 9.34 -2.53
N GLU A 241 -14.67 10.29 -1.89
CA GLU A 241 -16.09 10.20 -1.54
C GLU A 241 -16.99 10.08 -2.80
N GLU A 242 -16.66 10.78 -3.88
CA GLU A 242 -17.34 10.66 -5.18
C GLU A 242 -17.14 9.25 -5.78
N LEU A 243 -15.91 8.74 -5.80
CA LEU A 243 -15.61 7.40 -6.29
C LEU A 243 -16.33 6.32 -5.46
N GLU A 244 -16.37 6.45 -4.14
CA GLU A 244 -17.12 5.54 -3.28
C GLU A 244 -18.63 5.57 -3.58
N SER A 245 -19.19 6.73 -3.90
CA SER A 245 -20.59 6.85 -4.32
C SER A 245 -20.85 6.10 -5.63
N ILE A 246 -19.97 6.25 -6.61
CA ILE A 246 -20.05 5.54 -7.89
C ILE A 246 -19.94 4.03 -7.67
N VAL A 247 -19.00 3.57 -6.85
CA VAL A 247 -18.82 2.15 -6.51
C VAL A 247 -20.09 1.60 -5.86
N ARG A 248 -20.69 2.30 -4.89
CA ARG A 248 -21.96 1.87 -4.27
C ARG A 248 -23.08 1.77 -5.30
N LEU A 249 -23.21 2.73 -6.19
CA LEU A 249 -24.23 2.72 -7.24
C LEU A 249 -24.02 1.55 -8.23
N LYS A 250 -22.77 1.30 -8.64
CA LYS A 250 -22.45 0.18 -9.52
C LYS A 250 -22.64 -1.18 -8.87
N GLN A 251 -22.38 -1.28 -7.57
CA GLN A 251 -22.68 -2.48 -6.80
C GLN A 251 -24.19 -2.76 -6.76
N ALA A 252 -25.01 -1.75 -6.44
CA ALA A 252 -26.47 -1.88 -6.45
C ALA A 252 -27.03 -2.22 -7.85
N GLU A 253 -26.46 -1.62 -8.90
CA GLU A 253 -26.81 -1.92 -10.29
C GLU A 253 -26.49 -3.38 -10.64
N ALA A 254 -25.31 -3.88 -10.24
CA ALA A 254 -24.92 -5.27 -10.46
C ALA A 254 -25.82 -6.26 -9.71
N GLU A 255 -26.18 -5.97 -8.46
CA GLU A 255 -27.10 -6.78 -7.66
C GLU A 255 -28.49 -6.87 -8.29
N MET A 256 -29.02 -5.74 -8.79
CA MET A 256 -30.30 -5.70 -9.49
C MET A 256 -30.27 -6.52 -10.79
N PHE A 257 -29.19 -6.45 -11.56
CA PHE A 257 -29.03 -7.28 -12.76
C PHE A 257 -28.92 -8.77 -12.42
N GLN A 258 -28.19 -9.12 -11.36
CA GLN A 258 -28.09 -10.49 -10.90
C GLN A 258 -29.45 -11.03 -10.46
N LEU A 259 -30.23 -10.24 -9.70
CA LEU A 259 -31.58 -10.59 -9.30
C LEU A 259 -32.46 -10.89 -10.51
N LYS A 260 -32.53 -9.99 -11.49
CA LYS A 260 -33.30 -10.19 -12.73
C LYS A 260 -32.85 -11.43 -13.50
N ALA A 261 -31.54 -11.68 -13.59
CA ALA A 261 -31.02 -12.87 -14.25
C ALA A 261 -31.45 -14.15 -13.52
N THR A 262 -31.47 -14.15 -12.18
CA THR A 262 -31.94 -15.29 -11.39
C THR A 262 -33.45 -15.51 -11.53
N GLU A 263 -34.26 -14.45 -11.51
CA GLU A 263 -35.71 -14.52 -11.72
C GLU A 263 -36.05 -15.07 -13.11
N ALA A 264 -35.39 -14.58 -14.16
CA ALA A 264 -35.57 -15.08 -15.52
C ALA A 264 -35.24 -16.58 -15.65
N ARG A 265 -34.16 -17.04 -14.99
CA ARG A 265 -33.82 -18.47 -14.95
C ARG A 265 -34.85 -19.31 -14.20
N GLN A 266 -35.40 -18.79 -13.11
CA GLN A 266 -36.44 -19.49 -12.35
C GLN A 266 -37.73 -19.60 -13.17
N GLU A 267 -38.13 -18.53 -13.85
CA GLU A 267 -39.33 -18.53 -14.68
C GLU A 267 -39.19 -19.46 -15.89
N ALA A 268 -38.02 -19.44 -16.56
CA ALA A 268 -37.72 -20.39 -17.63
C ALA A 268 -37.85 -21.85 -17.17
N LYS A 269 -37.36 -22.19 -15.96
CA LYS A 269 -37.52 -23.54 -15.38
C LYS A 269 -38.97 -23.89 -15.08
N ARG A 270 -39.78 -22.94 -14.58
CA ARG A 270 -41.21 -23.16 -14.38
C ARG A 270 -41.92 -23.47 -15.70
N LEU A 271 -41.68 -22.65 -16.72
CA LEU A 271 -42.27 -22.85 -18.05
C LEU A 271 -41.83 -24.17 -18.67
N GLN A 272 -40.55 -24.53 -18.54
CA GLN A 272 -40.05 -25.83 -18.99
C GLN A 272 -40.76 -26.99 -18.31
N THR A 273 -40.98 -26.92 -17.00
CA THR A 273 -41.71 -27.95 -16.24
C THR A 273 -43.15 -28.08 -16.72
N ILE A 274 -43.83 -26.95 -16.94
CA ILE A 274 -45.21 -26.94 -17.46
C ILE A 274 -45.26 -27.52 -18.88
N ALA A 275 -44.29 -27.17 -19.74
CA ALA A 275 -44.22 -27.68 -21.09
C ALA A 275 -44.02 -29.20 -21.11
N LEU A 276 -43.11 -29.73 -20.28
CA LEU A 276 -42.90 -31.18 -20.13
C LEU A 276 -44.17 -31.89 -19.65
N ALA A 277 -44.78 -31.40 -18.57
CA ALA A 277 -46.03 -31.98 -18.05
C ALA A 277 -47.17 -31.96 -19.08
N LYS A 278 -47.28 -30.89 -19.88
CA LYS A 278 -48.26 -30.82 -20.98
C LYS A 278 -47.96 -31.83 -22.08
N SER A 279 -46.69 -31.99 -22.48
CA SER A 279 -46.31 -32.98 -23.49
C SER A 279 -46.53 -34.42 -23.00
N GLU A 280 -46.23 -34.71 -21.73
CA GLU A 280 -46.48 -36.02 -21.11
C GLU A 280 -47.98 -36.33 -21.06
N LYS A 281 -48.80 -35.35 -20.67
CA LYS A 281 -50.26 -35.51 -20.67
C LYS A 281 -50.80 -35.74 -22.08
N ALA A 282 -50.34 -34.97 -23.08
CA ALA A 282 -50.75 -35.14 -24.47
C ALA A 282 -50.33 -36.51 -25.03
N ALA A 283 -49.12 -36.98 -24.71
CA ALA A 283 -48.65 -38.32 -25.08
C ALA A 283 -49.52 -39.41 -24.45
N ALA A 284 -49.84 -39.30 -23.15
CA ALA A 284 -50.71 -40.25 -22.46
C ALA A 284 -52.14 -40.28 -23.04
N GLU A 285 -52.71 -39.13 -23.41
CA GLU A 285 -54.02 -39.04 -24.07
C GLU A 285 -53.99 -39.67 -25.47
N GLN A 286 -52.92 -39.44 -26.24
CA GLN A 286 -52.72 -40.05 -27.55
C GLN A 286 -52.59 -41.57 -27.45
N ASP A 287 -51.80 -42.07 -26.49
CA ASP A 287 -51.64 -43.50 -26.24
C ASP A 287 -52.97 -44.14 -25.83
N TYR A 288 -53.74 -43.47 -24.95
CA TYR A 288 -55.07 -43.93 -24.57
C TYR A 288 -56.02 -44.02 -25.78
N ALA A 289 -56.07 -42.98 -26.62
CA ALA A 289 -56.90 -42.99 -27.83
C ALA A 289 -56.49 -44.10 -28.81
N SER A 290 -55.19 -44.31 -28.99
CA SER A 290 -54.65 -45.38 -29.84
C SER A 290 -55.03 -46.77 -29.32
N MET A 291 -54.84 -47.02 -28.01
CA MET A 291 -55.25 -48.28 -27.37
C MET A 291 -56.76 -48.52 -27.48
N TYR A 292 -57.57 -47.49 -27.31
CA TYR A 292 -59.02 -47.56 -27.46
C TYR A 292 -59.44 -47.94 -28.89
N LEU A 293 -58.91 -47.23 -29.89
CA LEU A 293 -59.19 -47.50 -31.30
C LEU A 293 -58.75 -48.90 -31.71
N LYS A 294 -57.57 -49.34 -31.24
CA LYS A 294 -57.09 -50.70 -31.48
C LYS A 294 -58.06 -51.75 -30.93
N ARG A 295 -58.54 -51.59 -29.69
CA ARG A 295 -59.52 -52.51 -29.10
C ARG A 295 -60.85 -52.54 -29.88
N ARG A 296 -61.35 -51.38 -30.32
CA ARG A 296 -62.56 -51.31 -31.15
C ARG A 296 -62.39 -51.98 -32.51
N LEU A 297 -61.22 -51.86 -33.12
CA LEU A 297 -60.87 -52.57 -34.35
C LEU A 297 -60.89 -54.09 -34.13
N ASP A 298 -60.21 -54.57 -33.09
CA ASP A 298 -60.13 -56.00 -32.76
C ASP A 298 -61.54 -56.60 -32.51
N GLU A 299 -62.41 -55.87 -31.81
CA GLU A 299 -63.82 -56.28 -31.59
C GLU A 299 -64.62 -56.33 -32.90
N ALA A 300 -64.50 -55.32 -33.76
CA ALA A 300 -65.19 -55.30 -35.06
C ALA A 300 -64.69 -56.40 -36.00
N GLU A 301 -63.39 -56.72 -35.96
CA GLU A 301 -62.80 -57.84 -36.70
C GLU A 301 -63.33 -59.18 -36.18
N ALA A 302 -63.47 -59.36 -34.87
CA ALA A 302 -64.05 -60.56 -34.28
C ALA A 302 -65.53 -60.74 -34.66
N GLU A 303 -66.33 -59.66 -34.62
CA GLU A 303 -67.72 -59.69 -35.09
C GLU A 303 -67.82 -60.05 -36.58
N LYS A 304 -66.96 -59.46 -37.42
CA LYS A 304 -66.87 -59.80 -38.84
C LYS A 304 -66.55 -61.29 -39.04
N GLN A 305 -65.56 -61.81 -38.33
CA GLN A 305 -65.18 -63.23 -38.40
C GLN A 305 -66.33 -64.14 -37.97
N TYR A 306 -67.00 -63.81 -36.87
CA TYR A 306 -68.17 -64.56 -36.38
C TYR A 306 -69.32 -64.59 -37.40
N LEU A 307 -69.67 -63.44 -37.99
CA LEU A 307 -70.70 -63.37 -39.03
C LEU A 307 -70.31 -64.17 -40.27
N PHE A 308 -69.05 -64.08 -40.70
CA PHE A 308 -68.55 -64.82 -41.84
C PHE A 308 -68.63 -66.34 -41.62
N GLU A 309 -68.28 -66.81 -40.43
CA GLU A 309 -68.39 -68.22 -40.06
C GLU A 309 -69.85 -68.68 -40.01
N LYS A 310 -70.76 -67.86 -39.47
CA LYS A 310 -72.20 -68.13 -39.46
C LYS A 310 -72.78 -68.26 -40.87
N ILE A 311 -72.44 -67.35 -41.78
CA ILE A 311 -72.89 -67.40 -43.19
C ILE A 311 -72.33 -68.66 -43.86
N LYS A 312 -71.04 -68.95 -43.67
CA LYS A 312 -70.40 -70.16 -44.22
C LYS A 312 -71.12 -71.43 -43.78
N LEU A 313 -71.54 -71.51 -42.53
CA LEU A 313 -72.33 -72.64 -42.00
C LEU A 313 -73.75 -72.68 -42.60
N GLN A 314 -74.41 -71.54 -42.81
CA GLN A 314 -75.73 -71.45 -43.46
C GLN A 314 -75.68 -71.87 -44.94
N ASP A 315 -74.70 -71.38 -45.70
CA ASP A 315 -74.50 -71.77 -47.11
C ASP A 315 -74.16 -73.26 -47.23
N SER A 316 -73.41 -73.81 -46.27
CA SER A 316 -73.12 -75.26 -46.21
C SER A 316 -74.36 -76.10 -45.90
N GLN A 317 -75.43 -75.52 -45.36
CA GLN A 317 -76.73 -76.18 -45.18
C GLN A 317 -77.67 -75.98 -46.39
N GLN A 318 -77.29 -75.19 -47.39
CA GLN A 318 -78.17 -74.77 -48.49
C GLN A 318 -77.66 -75.18 -49.88
N MET A 319 -77.31 -76.46 -50.08
CA MET A 319 -77.40 -77.21 -51.36
C MET A 319 -77.17 -78.72 -51.09
N PRO A 320 -77.95 -79.66 -51.67
CA PRO A 320 -78.24 -79.85 -53.12
C PRO A 320 -79.76 -79.91 -53.46
N GLN A 321 -80.34 -79.92 -54.67
CA GLN A 321 -79.95 -80.26 -56.06
C GLN A 321 -81.11 -79.86 -57.05
N VAL A 322 -80.81 -79.64 -58.35
CA VAL A 322 -81.67 -79.82 -59.59
C VAL A 322 -82.85 -78.84 -59.79
N GLY A 323 -83.19 -78.27 -60.96
CA GLY A 323 -82.71 -78.36 -62.35
C GLY A 323 -83.78 -77.79 -63.31
N GLY A 324 -83.35 -77.33 -64.50
CA GLY A 324 -84.13 -77.42 -65.75
C GLY A 324 -85.20 -76.36 -66.12
N SER A 325 -84.96 -75.72 -67.27
CA SER A 325 -85.93 -75.34 -68.33
C SER A 325 -86.62 -73.96 -68.33
N SER A 326 -86.19 -73.16 -69.31
CA SER A 326 -86.96 -72.42 -70.35
C SER A 326 -87.98 -71.34 -69.95
N GLY A 327 -87.76 -70.11 -70.45
CA GLY A 327 -88.79 -69.09 -70.55
C GLY A 327 -88.24 -67.71 -70.89
N ALA A 328 -88.47 -67.25 -72.11
CA ALA A 328 -88.16 -65.89 -72.57
C ALA A 328 -88.96 -64.83 -71.79
N GLY A 329 -88.33 -63.70 -71.51
CA GLY A 329 -89.00 -62.52 -70.94
C GLY A 329 -88.00 -61.41 -70.62
N ALA A 330 -88.12 -60.29 -71.33
CA ALA A 330 -87.34 -59.08 -71.12
C ALA A 330 -87.49 -58.53 -69.69
N GLY A 331 -86.39 -58.03 -69.11
CA GLY A 331 -86.39 -57.38 -67.81
C GLY A 331 -85.01 -56.87 -67.41
N THR A 332 -84.78 -55.60 -67.73
CA THR A 332 -83.84 -54.63 -67.14
C THR A 332 -82.90 -55.14 -66.03
N GLY A 333 -81.62 -55.29 -66.37
CA GLY A 333 -80.54 -55.59 -65.41
C GLY A 333 -80.16 -54.38 -64.58
N GLY A 334 -80.70 -54.26 -63.37
CA GLY A 334 -80.23 -53.37 -62.32
C GLY A 334 -79.46 -54.17 -61.26
N GLY A 335 -78.13 -54.10 -61.30
CA GLY A 335 -77.27 -54.78 -60.32
C GLY A 335 -75.88 -54.17 -60.11
N GLY A 336 -75.50 -53.17 -60.92
CA GLY A 336 -74.19 -52.50 -60.82
C GLY A 336 -74.17 -51.23 -59.97
N GLU A 337 -75.32 -50.60 -59.73
CA GLU A 337 -75.37 -49.23 -59.20
C GLU A 337 -75.03 -49.12 -57.71
N SER A 338 -75.35 -50.14 -56.90
CA SER A 338 -75.13 -50.08 -55.45
C SER A 338 -73.65 -50.19 -55.07
N SER A 339 -72.89 -51.06 -55.74
CA SER A 339 -71.44 -51.18 -55.50
C SER A 339 -70.67 -49.99 -56.08
N GLN A 340 -71.06 -49.46 -57.24
CA GLN A 340 -70.44 -48.25 -57.78
C GLN A 340 -70.70 -47.02 -56.91
N MET A 341 -71.91 -46.86 -56.35
CA MET A 341 -72.23 -45.72 -55.48
C MET A 341 -71.42 -45.74 -54.18
N LEU A 342 -71.12 -46.93 -53.63
CA LEU A 342 -70.28 -47.06 -52.44
C LEU A 342 -68.81 -46.72 -52.75
N ILE A 343 -68.30 -47.16 -53.90
CA ILE A 343 -66.93 -46.84 -54.33
C ILE A 343 -66.77 -45.33 -54.56
N CYS A 344 -67.73 -44.68 -55.23
CA CYS A 344 -67.70 -43.23 -55.43
C CYS A 344 -67.76 -42.45 -54.10
N LYS A 345 -68.57 -42.90 -53.14
CA LYS A 345 -68.64 -42.28 -51.80
C LYS A 345 -67.33 -42.42 -51.01
N ILE A 346 -66.62 -43.53 -51.18
CA ILE A 346 -65.33 -43.76 -50.54
C ILE A 346 -64.26 -42.84 -51.17
N GLU A 347 -64.26 -42.67 -52.50
CA GLU A 347 -63.34 -41.76 -53.19
C GLU A 347 -63.56 -40.28 -52.81
N ASP A 348 -64.81 -39.85 -52.64
CA ASP A 348 -65.13 -38.48 -52.21
C ASP A 348 -64.71 -38.20 -50.76
N LEU A 349 -64.78 -39.20 -49.87
CA LEU A 349 -64.30 -39.05 -48.50
C LEU A 349 -62.78 -38.85 -48.45
N ILE A 350 -62.03 -39.58 -49.29
CA ILE A 350 -60.57 -39.50 -49.34
C ILE A 350 -60.10 -38.14 -49.87
N LYS A 351 -60.80 -37.56 -50.86
CA LYS A 351 -60.50 -36.22 -51.40
C LYS A 351 -60.73 -35.09 -50.41
N ASN A 352 -61.70 -35.22 -49.50
CA ASN A 352 -61.99 -34.19 -48.50
C ASN A 352 -60.97 -34.18 -47.35
N VAL A 353 -60.35 -35.32 -47.04
CA VAL A 353 -59.31 -35.41 -45.99
C VAL A 353 -57.98 -34.77 -46.43
N TYR A 354 -57.65 -34.80 -47.72
CA TYR A 354 -56.39 -34.26 -48.25
C TYR A 354 -56.39 -32.73 -48.54
N ASN A 355 -57.55 -32.05 -48.50
CA ASN A 355 -57.68 -30.65 -48.93
C ASN A 355 -57.78 -29.60 -47.80
N VAL A 356 -57.47 -29.94 -46.54
CA VAL A 356 -57.38 -28.93 -45.47
C VAL A 356 -55.96 -28.34 -45.45
N ALA A 357 -55.74 -27.28 -46.23
CA ALA A 357 -54.55 -26.44 -46.16
C ALA A 357 -54.57 -25.55 -44.90
N PRO A 358 -53.42 -25.32 -44.23
CA PRO A 358 -53.36 -24.45 -43.05
C PRO A 358 -53.48 -22.98 -43.45
N LYS A 359 -54.39 -22.26 -42.79
CA LYS A 359 -54.53 -20.80 -42.87
C LYS A 359 -53.22 -20.11 -42.49
N SER A 360 -52.67 -19.35 -43.42
CA SER A 360 -51.64 -18.34 -43.20
C SER A 360 -52.29 -17.07 -42.63
N GLU A 361 -52.00 -16.75 -41.37
CA GLU A 361 -52.23 -15.41 -40.82
C GLU A 361 -50.96 -14.56 -41.02
N GLY A 362 -51.13 -13.46 -41.73
CA GLY A 362 -50.12 -12.43 -41.90
C GLY A 362 -50.38 -11.24 -40.97
N GLN A 363 -49.27 -10.72 -40.44
CA GLN A 363 -48.94 -9.31 -40.25
C GLN A 363 -49.43 -8.49 -39.04
N GLN A 364 -48.38 -7.94 -38.39
CA GLN A 364 -48.21 -6.58 -37.84
C GLN A 364 -48.74 -6.28 -36.43
N HIS A 365 -47.80 -6.01 -35.51
CA HIS A 365 -47.68 -4.66 -34.98
C HIS A 365 -46.26 -4.33 -34.49
N SER A 366 -45.75 -3.23 -35.04
CA SER A 366 -44.62 -2.44 -34.55
C SER A 366 -45.03 -1.70 -33.26
N LYS A 367 -44.19 -1.78 -32.23
CA LYS A 367 -43.68 -0.64 -31.44
C LYS A 367 -42.48 -1.08 -30.61
#